data_AF-A0A6P6SF25-F1
#
_entry.id   AF-A0A6P6SF25-F1
#
_cell.length_a   1.000
_cell.length_b   1.000
_cell.length_c   1.000
_cell.angle_alpha   90.00
_cell.angle_beta   90.00
_cell.angle_gamma   90.00
#
_symmetry.space_group_name_H-M   'P 1'
#
loop_
_entity.id
_entity.type
_entity.pdbx_description
1 polymer ?
#
loop_
_entity_poly.entity_id
_entity_poly.type
_entity_poly.pdbx_seq_one_letter_code
_entity_poly.pdbx_strand_id
1 'polypeptide(L)'
;MTHLWHDWWHPVGPLIQVFFACIIHLFRSSENAKASSVIHNGAWAWPTGRRYTGEVVQLVTATPPSLVPVPGQLDAATWIVDSKGCYTARSAHKQFTTPGSSVFRSKMERGQKHVLRHTFILWLACKNRLATKDC
;
A
#
# COMPACT_ATOMS: atom_id res chain seq x y z
N MET A 1 7.98 12.76 0.07
CA MET A 1 8.26 12.66 1.53
C MET A 1 7.09 11.96 2.18
N THR A 2 7.35 10.94 3.00
CA THR A 2 6.33 10.08 3.60
C THR A 2 5.72 10.68 4.87
N HIS A 3 4.39 10.67 4.97
CA HIS A 3 3.63 11.08 6.14
C HIS A 3 3.63 9.98 7.20
N LEU A 4 3.84 10.36 8.45
CA LEU A 4 3.96 9.43 9.57
C LEU A 4 2.66 8.66 9.84
N TRP A 5 1.52 9.35 9.75
CA TRP A 5 0.24 8.81 10.24
C TRP A 5 -0.62 8.16 9.15
N HIS A 6 -0.55 8.68 7.93
CA HIS A 6 -1.49 8.36 6.84
C HIS A 6 -0.91 7.43 5.76
N ASP A 7 0.42 7.39 5.60
CA ASP A 7 1.04 6.61 4.52
C ASP A 7 1.26 5.14 4.91
N TRP A 8 1.30 4.28 3.90
CA TRP A 8 1.56 2.84 4.02
C TRP A 8 3.05 2.52 4.13
N TRP A 9 3.74 3.10 5.11
CA TRP A 9 5.16 2.82 5.36
C TRP A 9 5.38 1.75 6.43
N HIS A 10 4.37 1.47 7.27
CA HIS A 10 4.47 0.53 8.38
C HIS A 10 3.74 -0.80 8.07
N PRO A 11 4.25 -1.97 8.52
CA PRO A 11 3.65 -3.29 8.22
C PRO A 11 2.22 -3.47 8.76
N VAL A 12 1.84 -2.72 9.80
CA VAL A 12 0.47 -2.73 10.33
C VAL A 12 -0.50 -1.84 9.52
N GLY A 13 0.00 -1.16 8.48
CA GLY A 13 -0.76 -0.18 7.70
C GLY A 13 -0.65 1.26 8.26
N PRO A 14 -1.51 2.17 7.79
CA PRO A 14 -1.52 3.56 8.25
C PRO A 14 -1.78 3.64 9.75
N LEU A 15 -0.85 4.25 10.50
CA LEU A 15 -0.88 4.26 11.96
C LEU A 15 -2.15 4.92 12.53
N ILE A 16 -2.70 5.93 11.85
CA ILE A 16 -3.94 6.60 12.26
C ILE A 16 -5.16 5.66 12.24
N GLN A 17 -5.17 4.66 11.36
CA GLN A 17 -6.28 3.70 11.26
C GLN A 17 -6.18 2.61 12.33
N VAL A 18 -4.96 2.32 12.79
CA VAL A 18 -4.71 1.25 13.78
C VAL A 18 -4.80 1.78 15.21
N PHE A 19 -4.21 2.95 15.49
CA PHE A 19 -4.08 3.51 16.84
C PHE A 19 -4.97 4.75 17.08
N PHE A 20 -5.75 5.17 16.08
CA PHE A 20 -6.63 6.34 16.10
C PHE A 20 -5.91 7.67 16.42
N ALA A 21 -6.66 8.76 16.53
CA ALA A 21 -6.11 10.11 16.76
C ALA A 21 -5.34 10.25 18.09
N CYS A 22 -5.60 9.37 19.07
CA CYS A 22 -4.90 9.38 20.37
C CYS A 22 -3.37 9.25 20.23
N ILE A 23 -2.89 8.48 19.24
CA ILE A 23 -1.46 8.27 19.03
C ILE A 23 -0.74 9.57 18.64
N ILE A 24 -1.39 10.47 17.89
CA ILE A 24 -0.82 11.75 17.47
C ILE A 24 -0.53 12.61 18.71
N HIS A 25 -1.48 12.66 19.66
CA HIS A 25 -1.32 13.39 20.92
C HIS A 25 -0.24 12.78 21.82
N LEU A 26 -0.14 11.45 21.88
CA LEU A 26 0.92 10.75 22.63
C LEU A 26 2.32 11.08 22.08
N PHE A 27 2.44 11.25 20.77
CA PHE A 27 3.69 11.65 20.12
C PHE A 27 3.94 13.16 20.16
N ARG A 28 2.99 13.99 20.64
CA ARG A 28 3.02 15.46 20.51
C ARG A 28 3.32 15.90 19.07
N SER A 29 2.75 15.17 18.13
CA SER A 29 3.00 15.35 16.71
C SER A 29 1.85 16.11 16.05
N SER A 30 2.08 16.60 14.84
CA SER A 30 0.99 17.10 13.99
C SER A 30 0.43 15.97 13.13
N GLU A 31 -0.82 16.10 12.69
CA GLU A 31 -1.46 15.17 11.76
C GLU A 31 -0.71 15.06 10.42
N ASN A 32 -0.02 16.14 10.02
CA ASN A 32 0.79 16.18 8.80
C ASN A 32 2.29 15.90 9.06
N ALA A 33 2.64 15.31 10.20
CA ALA A 33 4.03 15.02 10.53
C ALA A 33 4.65 14.04 9.53
N LYS A 34 5.95 14.24 9.25
CA LYS A 34 6.74 13.36 8.38
C LYS A 34 7.35 12.23 9.20
N ALA A 35 7.54 11.05 8.60
CA ALA A 35 8.23 9.95 9.28
C ALA A 35 9.64 10.38 9.76
N SER A 36 10.34 11.20 8.97
CA SER A 36 11.65 11.75 9.35
C SER A 36 11.65 12.66 10.57
N SER A 37 10.50 13.23 10.97
CA SER A 37 10.42 14.12 12.13
C SER A 37 10.52 13.38 13.47
N VAL A 38 10.27 12.07 13.48
CA VAL A 38 10.35 11.20 14.65
C VAL A 38 11.54 10.23 14.56
N ILE A 39 12.54 10.58 13.74
CA ILE A 39 13.80 9.84 13.60
C ILE A 39 14.94 10.78 13.95
N HIS A 40 15.75 10.40 14.94
CA HIS A 40 16.90 11.17 15.41
C HIS A 40 18.13 10.28 15.44
N ASN A 41 19.25 10.77 14.89
CA ASN A 41 20.53 10.06 14.85
C ASN A 41 20.43 8.63 14.26
N GLY A 42 19.60 8.43 13.25
CA GLY A 42 19.40 7.11 12.63
C GLY A 42 18.69 6.11 13.56
N ALA A 43 17.84 6.58 14.46
CA ALA A 43 16.97 5.75 15.29
C ALA A 43 15.59 6.40 15.48
N TRP A 44 14.57 5.58 15.72
CA TRP A 44 13.23 6.08 16.06
C TRP A 44 13.24 6.76 17.42
N ALA A 45 12.70 7.98 17.47
CA ALA A 45 12.53 8.76 18.67
C ALA A 45 11.13 8.51 19.25
N TRP A 46 10.97 7.39 19.96
CA TRP A 46 9.71 7.01 20.58
C TRP A 46 9.36 7.89 21.79
N PRO A 47 8.06 8.09 22.09
CA PRO A 47 7.63 8.77 23.31
C PRO A 47 8.15 8.06 24.56
N THR A 48 8.53 8.81 25.59
CA THR A 48 9.04 8.27 26.85
C THR A 48 8.24 8.77 28.06
N GLY A 49 8.48 8.18 29.23
CA GLY A 49 7.85 8.57 30.49
C GLY A 49 6.34 8.31 30.49
N ARG A 50 5.54 9.30 30.93
CA ARG A 50 4.07 9.17 31.03
C ARG A 50 3.36 8.91 29.69
N ARG A 51 4.06 9.11 28.57
CA ARG A 51 3.51 8.89 27.22
C ARG A 51 3.86 7.51 26.65
N TYR A 52 4.66 6.71 27.36
CA TYR A 52 4.97 5.34 26.98
C TYR A 52 3.84 4.40 27.40
N THR A 53 2.70 4.53 26.71
CA THR A 53 1.48 3.75 26.97
C THR A 53 1.51 2.40 26.25
N GLY A 54 0.52 1.55 26.50
CA GLY A 54 0.42 0.23 25.87
C GLY A 54 0.36 0.30 24.33
N GLU A 55 -0.28 1.33 23.78
CA GLU A 55 -0.34 1.59 22.33
C GLU A 55 1.05 1.89 21.76
N VAL A 56 1.86 2.67 22.48
CA VAL A 56 3.25 2.95 22.08
C VAL A 56 4.08 1.67 22.15
N VAL A 57 3.90 0.84 23.18
CA VAL A 57 4.60 -0.46 23.27
C VAL A 57 4.25 -1.37 22.09
N GLN A 58 2.96 -1.45 21.74
CA GLN A 58 2.51 -2.22 20.57
C GLN A 58 3.12 -1.70 19.28
N LEU A 59 3.12 -0.38 19.07
CA LEU A 59 3.74 0.25 17.91
C LEU A 59 5.23 -0.06 17.83
N VAL A 60 5.97 0.13 18.93
CA VAL A 60 7.42 -0.14 18.99
C VAL A 60 7.71 -1.61 18.68
N THR A 61 6.95 -2.53 19.27
CA THR A 61 7.12 -3.97 19.04
C THR A 61 6.82 -4.36 17.59
N ALA A 62 5.85 -3.69 16.96
CA ALA A 62 5.46 -3.91 15.58
C ALA A 62 6.34 -3.17 14.56
N THR A 63 7.23 -2.27 14.99
CA THR A 63 8.11 -1.49 14.11
C THR A 63 9.46 -2.19 13.93
N PRO A 64 9.73 -2.80 12.77
CA PRO A 64 11.05 -3.36 12.50
C PRO A 64 12.16 -2.29 12.51
N PRO A 65 13.36 -2.60 13.04
CA PRO A 65 14.50 -1.69 13.01
C PRO A 65 14.97 -1.37 11.59
N SER A 66 14.66 -2.24 10.61
CA SER A 66 14.95 -2.01 9.18
C SER A 66 14.15 -0.88 8.53
N LEU A 67 13.12 -0.35 9.19
CA LEU A 67 12.34 0.78 8.69
C LEU A 67 13.00 2.13 8.91
N VAL A 68 14.11 2.19 9.65
CA VAL A 68 14.88 3.42 9.78
C VAL A 68 15.62 3.70 8.47
N PRO A 69 15.43 4.87 7.83
CA PRO A 69 16.14 5.22 6.62
C PRO A 69 17.65 5.27 6.87
N VAL A 70 18.41 4.58 6.03
CA VAL A 70 19.87 4.63 6.05
C VAL A 70 20.33 5.84 5.23
N PRO A 71 21.04 6.82 5.82
CA PRO A 71 21.48 8.00 5.08
C PRO A 71 22.41 7.60 3.94
N GLY A 72 22.11 8.08 2.72
CA GLY A 72 22.89 7.79 1.51
C GLY A 72 22.49 6.51 0.77
N GLN A 73 21.55 5.72 1.30
CA GLN A 73 20.97 4.58 0.59
C GLN A 73 19.80 5.05 -0.27
N LEU A 74 19.82 4.69 -1.55
CA LEU A 74 18.70 4.94 -2.46
C LEU A 74 17.57 3.93 -2.20
N ASP A 75 16.32 4.38 -2.32
CA ASP A 75 15.15 3.51 -2.25
C ASP A 75 15.23 2.48 -3.38
N ALA A 76 15.18 1.20 -3.01
CA ALA A 76 15.16 0.09 -3.94
C ALA A 76 13.83 -0.66 -3.80
N ALA A 77 13.15 -0.88 -4.93
CA ALA A 77 11.96 -1.71 -4.96
C ALA A 77 12.37 -3.19 -4.88
N THR A 78 12.05 -3.85 -3.76
CA THR A 78 12.32 -5.27 -3.55
C THR A 78 11.04 -6.08 -3.74
N TRP A 79 11.07 -7.07 -4.63
CA TRP A 79 9.96 -8.01 -4.79
C TRP A 79 10.00 -9.04 -3.66
N ILE A 80 8.98 -9.06 -2.79
CA ILE A 80 8.85 -10.09 -1.75
C ILE A 80 8.40 -11.36 -2.43
N VAL A 81 9.32 -12.30 -2.60
CA VAL A 81 9.07 -13.57 -3.30
C VAL A 81 8.09 -14.43 -2.50
N ASP A 82 7.09 -15.04 -3.15
CA ASP A 82 6.21 -16.02 -2.51
C ASP A 82 7.05 -17.22 -1.98
N SER A 83 6.50 -17.97 -1.03
CA SER A 83 7.01 -19.23 -0.49
C SER A 83 7.51 -20.25 -1.54
N LYS A 84 7.10 -20.07 -2.81
CA LYS A 84 7.48 -20.90 -3.97
C LYS A 84 8.52 -20.26 -4.89
N GLY A 85 9.11 -19.12 -4.55
CA GLY A 85 10.14 -18.48 -5.38
C GLY A 85 9.59 -17.67 -6.56
N CYS A 86 8.28 -17.65 -6.80
CA CYS A 86 7.65 -17.04 -7.97
C CYS A 86 6.63 -15.98 -7.56
N TYR A 87 6.95 -14.70 -7.79
CA TYR A 87 5.97 -13.62 -7.66
C TYR A 87 5.10 -13.59 -8.93
N THR A 88 3.80 -13.84 -8.79
CA THR A 88 2.86 -13.86 -9.92
C THR A 88 1.97 -12.62 -9.90
N ALA A 89 1.42 -12.25 -11.06
CA ALA A 89 0.41 -11.17 -11.12
C ALA A 89 -0.78 -11.44 -10.16
N ARG A 90 -1.11 -12.71 -9.92
CA ARG A 90 -2.16 -13.13 -8.97
C ARG A 90 -1.79 -12.85 -7.52
N SER A 91 -0.56 -13.15 -7.10
CA SER A 91 -0.10 -12.85 -5.74
C SER A 91 0.01 -11.34 -5.51
N ALA A 92 0.52 -10.61 -6.50
CA ALA A 92 0.54 -9.15 -6.49
C ALA A 92 -0.87 -8.57 -6.34
N HIS A 93 -1.81 -9.00 -7.19
CA HIS A 93 -3.20 -8.55 -7.13
C HIS A 93 -3.79 -8.83 -5.76
N LYS A 94 -3.62 -10.03 -5.20
CA LYS A 94 -4.14 -10.39 -3.87
C LYS A 94 -3.55 -9.52 -2.74
N GLN A 95 -2.31 -9.08 -2.87
CA GLN A 95 -1.66 -8.20 -1.90
C GLN A 95 -2.19 -6.76 -1.96
N PHE A 96 -2.49 -6.26 -3.18
CA PHE A 96 -3.00 -4.90 -3.38
C PHE A 96 -4.52 -4.77 -3.31
N THR A 97 -5.28 -5.87 -3.39
CA THR A 97 -6.73 -5.84 -3.17
C THR A 97 -7.05 -6.14 -1.72
N THR A 98 -7.56 -5.14 -1.02
CA THR A 98 -8.33 -5.33 0.21
C THR A 98 -9.46 -6.33 -0.10
N PRO A 99 -9.75 -7.31 0.78
CA PRO A 99 -10.94 -8.14 0.61
C PRO A 99 -12.17 -7.22 0.74
N GLY A 100 -12.67 -6.75 -0.40
CA GLY A 100 -13.88 -5.94 -0.46
C GLY A 100 -15.03 -6.75 0.12
N SER A 101 -15.85 -6.10 0.96
CA SER A 101 -17.13 -6.61 1.42
C SER A 101 -17.83 -7.30 0.26
N SER A 102 -18.23 -8.56 0.45
CA SER A 102 -18.89 -9.42 -0.54
C SER A 102 -19.93 -8.62 -1.31
N VAL A 103 -19.52 -8.01 -2.43
CA VAL A 103 -20.43 -7.25 -3.27
C VAL A 103 -21.39 -8.30 -3.79
N PHE A 104 -22.67 -8.10 -3.51
CA PHE A 104 -23.74 -8.95 -4.01
C PHE A 104 -23.47 -9.13 -5.50
N ARG A 105 -22.99 -10.33 -5.86
CA ARG A 105 -22.71 -10.69 -7.23
C ARG A 105 -24.07 -10.69 -7.90
N SER A 106 -24.44 -9.58 -8.52
CA SER A 106 -25.53 -9.55 -9.47
C SER A 106 -25.27 -10.72 -10.40
N LYS A 107 -26.18 -11.71 -10.36
CA LYS A 107 -26.08 -12.96 -11.07
C LYS A 107 -25.84 -12.59 -12.53
N MET A 108 -24.58 -12.68 -12.95
CA MET A 108 -24.19 -12.41 -14.31
C MET A 108 -24.72 -13.60 -15.09
N GLU A 109 -25.92 -13.44 -15.61
CA GLU A 109 -26.47 -14.34 -16.60
C GLU A 109 -25.45 -14.34 -17.73
N ARG A 110 -24.76 -15.47 -17.86
CA ARG A 110 -23.74 -15.70 -18.86
C ARG A 110 -24.47 -15.74 -20.21
N GLY A 111 -24.74 -14.55 -20.76
CA GLY A 111 -25.36 -14.37 -22.06
C GLY A 111 -24.47 -15.02 -23.09
N GLN A 112 -24.90 -16.18 -23.60
CA GLN A 112 -24.35 -16.76 -24.80
C GLN A 112 -24.47 -15.72 -25.92
N LYS A 113 -23.33 -15.42 -26.56
CA LYS A 113 -23.22 -14.75 -27.86
C LYS A 113 -23.62 -13.26 -27.94
N HIS A 114 -22.97 -12.38 -27.19
CA HIS A 114 -22.81 -11.00 -27.67
C HIS A 114 -21.40 -10.49 -27.36
N VAL A 115 -20.45 -10.80 -28.26
CA VAL A 115 -19.21 -10.03 -28.36
C VAL A 115 -19.64 -8.63 -28.80
N LEU A 116 -19.48 -7.67 -27.90
CA LEU A 116 -19.68 -6.26 -28.17
C LEU A 116 -18.73 -5.85 -29.30
N ARG A 117 -19.26 -5.64 -30.51
CA ARG A 117 -18.47 -5.32 -31.71
C ARG A 117 -17.44 -4.20 -31.49
N HIS A 118 -17.75 -3.26 -30.57
CA HIS A 118 -16.87 -2.16 -30.23
C HIS A 118 -15.58 -2.59 -29.49
N THR A 119 -15.61 -3.62 -28.64
CA THR A 119 -14.38 -4.11 -27.99
C THR A 119 -13.46 -4.83 -28.96
N PHE A 120 -14.03 -5.48 -29.98
CA PHE A 120 -13.25 -6.12 -31.04
C PHE A 120 -12.55 -5.09 -31.95
N ILE A 121 -13.23 -4.00 -32.31
CA ILE A 121 -12.63 -2.91 -33.09
C ILE A 121 -11.51 -2.22 -32.30
N LEU A 122 -11.74 -1.92 -31.01
CA LEU A 122 -10.72 -1.33 -30.14
C LEU A 122 -9.50 -2.25 -30.01
N TRP A 123 -9.71 -3.56 -29.86
CA TRP A 123 -8.63 -4.54 -29.82
C TRP A 123 -7.83 -4.60 -31.13
N LEU A 124 -8.48 -4.50 -32.28
CA LEU A 124 -7.80 -4.41 -33.58
C LEU A 124 -7.00 -3.11 -33.73
N ALA A 125 -7.54 -1.99 -33.25
CA ALA A 125 -6.86 -0.70 -33.24
C ALA A 125 -5.60 -0.73 -32.35
N CYS A 126 -5.71 -1.27 -31.13
CA CYS A 126 -4.56 -1.45 -30.23
C CYS A 126 -3.48 -2.37 -30.80
N LYS A 127 -3.84 -3.27 -31.71
CA LYS A 127 -2.88 -4.17 -32.38
C LYS A 127 -2.33 -3.63 -33.70
N ASN A 128 -2.69 -2.41 -34.11
CA ASN A 128 -2.37 -1.85 -35.44
C ASN A 128 -2.76 -2.79 -36.60
N ARG A 129 -3.85 -3.55 -36.43
CA ARG A 129 -4.39 -4.48 -37.46
C ARG A 129 -5.68 -3.97 -38.08
N LEU A 130 -6.01 -2.71 -37.83
CA LEU A 130 -7.10 -2.05 -38.53
C LEU A 130 -6.56 -1.65 -39.91
N ALA A 131 -7.14 -2.21 -40.98
CA ALA A 131 -6.77 -1.82 -42.32
C ALA A 131 -7.21 -0.37 -42.56
N THR A 132 -6.29 0.58 -42.37
CA THR A 132 -6.48 1.94 -42.85
C THR A 132 -6.27 1.89 -44.35
N LYS A 133 -7.31 2.24 -45.13
CA LYS A 133 -7.12 2.58 -46.53
C LYS A 133 -6.34 3.89 -46.53
N ASP A 134 -5.03 3.79 -46.70
CA ASP A 134 -4.23 4.94 -47.10
C ASP A 134 -4.60 5.22 -48.56
N CYS A 135 -5.12 6.42 -48.81
CA CYS A 135 -5.46 6.93 -50.12
C CYS A 135 -4.21 7.23 -50.94
#